data_AF-Q7UXP7-F1
#
_entry.id   AF-Q7UXP7-F1
#
_cell.length_a   1.000
_cell.length_b   1.000
_cell.length_c   1.000
_cell.angle_alpha   90.00
_cell.angle_beta   90.00
_cell.angle_gamma   90.00
#
_symmetry.space_group_name_H-M   'P 1'
#
loop_
_entity.id
_entity.type
_entity.pdbx_description
1 polymer ?
#
loop_
_entity_poly.entity_id
_entity_poly.type
_entity_poly.pdbx_seq_one_letter_code
_entity_poly.pdbx_strand_id
1 'polypeptide(L)'
;MMPQRIRFSLRALLLLTGGVALAISLFFAWPSSGALIGPSLFLLFFLCSTALLFARKNAGCKRMLRLSVASLAFIVLLYASFGPASWAMARFNTPGSKIPWAYEAYSYVYRPIATNLIFSPAPIRSASIRYTAWWMPDGAEFHDWGIGLGWSVPGWTYTVIHY
;
A
#
# COMPACT_ATOMS: atom_id res chain seq x y z
N MET A 1 -43.42 -21.04 2.78
CA MET A 1 -42.00 -20.62 2.92
C MET A 1 -41.83 -19.98 4.28
N MET A 2 -41.15 -20.63 5.22
CA MET A 2 -40.84 -20.01 6.51
C MET A 2 -39.78 -18.92 6.31
N PRO A 3 -39.97 -17.70 6.84
CA PRO A 3 -38.93 -16.68 6.80
C PRO A 3 -37.75 -17.16 7.65
N GLN A 4 -36.59 -17.38 7.02
CA GLN A 4 -35.33 -17.59 7.71
C GLN A 4 -35.02 -16.32 8.51
N ARG A 5 -35.31 -16.32 9.82
CA ARG A 5 -34.84 -15.28 10.73
C ARG A 5 -33.31 -15.37 10.79
N ILE A 6 -32.64 -14.37 10.21
CA ILE A 6 -31.18 -14.24 10.30
C ILE A 6 -30.84 -14.06 11.79
N ARG A 7 -30.35 -15.13 12.43
CA ARG A 7 -29.88 -15.08 13.82
C ARG A 7 -28.45 -14.56 13.83
N PHE A 8 -28.30 -13.24 13.95
CA PHE A 8 -26.97 -12.66 14.15
C PHE A 8 -26.46 -13.00 15.55
N SER A 9 -25.33 -13.71 15.63
CA SER A 9 -24.62 -13.90 16.89
C SER A 9 -24.03 -12.56 17.33
N LEU A 10 -24.27 -12.15 18.58
CA LEU A 10 -23.67 -10.93 19.16
C LEU A 10 -22.14 -10.90 18.97
N ARG A 11 -21.48 -12.07 19.05
CA ARG A 11 -20.04 -12.22 18.81
C ARG A 11 -19.66 -11.88 17.37
N ALA A 12 -20.44 -12.36 16.40
CA ALA A 12 -20.20 -12.08 14.99
C ALA A 12 -20.39 -10.59 14.68
N LEU A 13 -21.41 -9.96 15.28
CA LEU A 13 -21.65 -8.52 15.16
C LEU A 13 -20.49 -7.71 15.74
N LEU A 14 -20.03 -8.02 16.96
CA LEU A 14 -18.91 -7.32 17.59
C LEU A 14 -17.60 -7.46 16.81
N LEU A 15 -17.31 -8.65 16.28
CA LEU A 15 -16.13 -8.87 15.45
C LEU A 15 -16.20 -8.10 14.12
N LEU A 16 -17.38 -8.07 13.48
CA LEU A 16 -17.58 -7.30 12.25
C LEU A 16 -17.41 -5.81 12.52
N THR A 17 -18.08 -5.27 13.54
CA THR A 17 -18.00 -3.85 13.89
C THR A 17 -16.58 -3.44 14.27
N GLY A 18 -15.88 -4.24 15.08
CA GLY A 18 -14.48 -3.99 15.42
C GLY A 18 -13.56 -4.02 14.21
N GLY A 19 -13.76 -5.00 13.31
CA GLY A 19 -13.00 -5.09 12.06
C GLY A 19 -13.24 -3.91 11.12
N VAL A 20 -14.48 -3.47 10.97
CA VAL A 20 -14.85 -2.29 10.16
C VAL A 20 -14.27 -1.02 10.79
N ALA A 21 -14.38 -0.84 12.10
CA ALA A 21 -13.82 0.30 12.80
C ALA A 21 -12.29 0.37 12.62
N LEU A 22 -11.60 -0.76 12.79
CA LEU A 22 -10.15 -0.84 12.55
C LEU A 22 -9.80 -0.50 11.10
N ALA A 23 -10.54 -1.03 10.12
CA ALA A 23 -10.30 -0.74 8.71
C ALA A 23 -10.48 0.77 8.39
N ILE A 24 -11.52 1.39 8.94
CA ILE A 24 -11.77 2.82 8.79
C ILE A 24 -10.66 3.65 9.47
N SER A 25 -10.26 3.28 10.69
CA SER A 25 -9.18 3.97 11.40
C SER A 25 -7.85 3.85 10.65
N LEU A 26 -7.52 2.67 10.12
CA LEU A 26 -6.31 2.46 9.31
C LEU A 26 -6.35 3.26 8.01
N PHE A 27 -7.53 3.34 7.36
CA PHE A 27 -7.73 4.18 6.19
C PHE A 27 -7.41 5.64 6.53
N PHE A 28 -8.10 6.26 7.49
CA PHE A 28 -7.87 7.66 7.83
C PHE A 28 -6.47 7.96 8.38
N ALA A 29 -5.81 7.00 9.04
CA ALA A 29 -4.44 7.15 9.52
C ALA A 29 -3.38 6.90 8.43
N TRP A 30 -3.76 6.39 7.25
CA TRP A 30 -2.81 6.04 6.19
C TRP A 30 -1.97 7.23 5.68
N PRO A 31 -2.53 8.41 5.39
CA PRO A 31 -1.72 9.51 4.84
C PRO A 31 -0.68 10.06 5.81
N SER A 32 -0.97 10.02 7.11
CA SER A 32 -0.10 10.55 8.17
C SER A 32 0.89 9.52 8.71
N SER A 33 0.44 8.27 8.85
CA SER A 33 1.18 7.20 9.55
C SER A 33 1.44 5.98 8.67
N GLY A 34 1.05 6.00 7.39
CA GLY A 34 1.18 4.86 6.46
C GLY A 34 2.61 4.32 6.34
N ALA A 35 3.61 5.19 6.49
CA ALA A 35 5.01 4.83 6.47
C ALA A 35 5.37 3.86 7.61
N LEU A 36 4.71 4.00 8.76
CA LEU A 36 4.84 3.07 9.89
C LEU A 36 3.82 1.92 9.80
N ILE A 37 2.57 2.20 9.43
CA ILE A 37 1.47 1.23 9.37
C ILE A 37 1.79 0.10 8.38
N GLY A 38 2.22 0.42 7.16
CA GLY A 38 2.50 -0.57 6.11
C GLY A 38 3.53 -1.62 6.54
N PRO A 39 4.76 -1.22 6.93
CA PRO A 39 5.79 -2.15 7.41
C PRO A 39 5.38 -2.88 8.70
N SER A 40 4.66 -2.23 9.61
CA SER A 40 4.17 -2.86 10.84
C SER A 40 3.16 -3.98 10.55
N LEU A 41 2.22 -3.73 9.62
CA LEU A 41 1.26 -4.74 9.17
C LEU A 41 1.98 -5.88 8.44
N PHE A 42 2.97 -5.56 7.59
CA PHE A 42 3.79 -6.58 6.93
C PHE A 42 4.47 -7.49 7.97
N LEU A 43 5.17 -6.91 8.93
CA LEU A 43 5.85 -7.66 9.99
C LEU A 43 4.86 -8.49 10.82
N LEU A 44 3.73 -7.90 11.21
CA LEU A 44 2.68 -8.58 11.97
C LEU A 44 2.17 -9.81 11.22
N PHE A 45 1.75 -9.66 9.96
CA PHE A 45 1.23 -10.78 9.19
C PHE A 45 2.31 -11.80 8.85
N PHE A 46 3.57 -11.38 8.69
CA PHE A 46 4.70 -12.28 8.49
C PHE A 46 4.93 -13.16 9.72
N LEU A 47 5.01 -12.56 10.91
CA LEU A 47 5.16 -13.29 12.17
C LEU A 47 3.95 -14.19 12.45
N CYS A 48 2.72 -13.69 12.25
CA CYS A 48 1.51 -14.48 12.38
C CYS A 48 1.50 -15.69 11.43
N SER A 49 1.82 -15.48 10.15
CA SER A 49 1.85 -16.58 9.18
C SER A 49 2.89 -17.63 9.56
N THR A 50 4.08 -17.20 9.99
CA THR A 50 5.15 -18.08 10.44
C THR A 50 4.71 -18.90 11.65
N ALA A 51 4.15 -18.26 12.69
CA ALA A 51 3.64 -18.97 13.87
C ALA A 51 2.51 -19.95 13.52
N LEU A 52 1.58 -19.54 12.65
CA LEU A 52 0.43 -20.35 12.25
C LEU A 52 0.81 -21.54 11.37
N LEU A 53 1.94 -21.50 10.66
CA LEU A 53 2.48 -22.67 9.96
C LEU A 53 2.77 -23.83 10.92
N PHE A 54 3.30 -23.53 12.11
CA PHE A 54 3.57 -24.55 13.14
C PHE A 54 2.28 -25.02 13.84
N ALA A 55 1.25 -24.17 13.93
CA ALA A 55 -0.04 -24.49 14.54
C ALA A 55 -1.13 -24.99 13.55
N ARG A 56 -0.76 -25.28 12.29
CA ARG A 56 -1.70 -25.53 11.17
C ARG A 56 -2.61 -26.76 11.30
N LYS A 57 -2.51 -27.56 12.36
CA LYS A 57 -3.32 -28.78 12.53
C LYS A 57 -4.80 -28.43 12.78
N ASN A 58 -5.08 -27.31 13.43
CA ASN A 58 -6.44 -26.84 13.71
C ASN A 58 -7.06 -26.11 12.50
N ALA A 59 -8.33 -26.38 12.17
CA ALA A 59 -9.06 -25.74 11.08
C ALA A 59 -9.12 -24.19 11.22
N GLY A 60 -9.25 -23.68 12.44
CA GLY A 60 -9.19 -22.24 12.73
C GLY A 60 -7.83 -21.63 12.39
N CYS A 61 -6.74 -22.27 12.81
CA CYS A 61 -5.37 -21.85 12.50
C CYS A 61 -5.10 -21.90 10.99
N LYS A 62 -5.62 -22.90 10.26
CA LYS A 62 -5.53 -22.95 8.78
C LYS A 62 -6.20 -21.75 8.13
N ARG A 63 -7.39 -21.36 8.61
CA ARG A 63 -8.10 -20.19 8.08
C ARG A 63 -7.34 -18.90 8.35
N MET A 64 -6.84 -18.72 9.57
CA MET A 64 -6.03 -17.55 9.93
C MET A 64 -4.75 -17.48 9.10
N LEU A 65 -4.07 -18.60 8.87
CA LEU A 65 -2.88 -18.65 8.04
C LEU A 65 -3.17 -18.15 6.62
N ARG A 66 -4.27 -18.61 6.00
CA ARG A 66 -4.69 -18.13 4.67
C ARG A 66 -4.94 -16.63 4.65
N LEU A 67 -5.60 -16.09 5.68
CA LEU A 67 -5.85 -14.66 5.80
C LEU A 67 -4.53 -13.89 5.96
N SER A 68 -3.62 -14.32 6.83
CA SER A 68 -2.32 -13.66 7.01
C SER A 68 -1.48 -13.67 5.72
N VAL A 69 -1.44 -14.79 5.00
CA VAL A 69 -0.73 -14.89 3.72
C VAL A 69 -1.39 -14.02 2.64
N ALA A 70 -2.72 -14.01 2.56
CA ALA A 70 -3.43 -13.12 1.63
C ALA A 70 -3.15 -11.65 1.95
N SER A 71 -3.19 -11.25 3.22
CA SER A 71 -2.86 -9.88 3.64
C SER A 71 -1.41 -9.50 3.28
N LEU A 72 -0.45 -10.41 3.49
CA LEU A 72 0.93 -10.20 3.03
C LEU A 72 1.01 -9.98 1.53
N ALA A 73 0.34 -10.82 0.75
CA ALA A 73 0.31 -10.68 -0.70
C ALA A 73 -0.28 -9.33 -1.12
N PHE A 74 -1.37 -8.88 -0.49
CA PHE A 74 -1.94 -7.55 -0.76
C PHE A 74 -0.98 -6.41 -0.42
N ILE A 75 -0.27 -6.47 0.72
CA ILE A 75 0.71 -5.44 1.08
C ILE A 75 1.87 -5.44 0.07
N VAL A 76 2.38 -6.60 -0.31
CA VAL A 76 3.44 -6.71 -1.32
C VAL A 76 2.97 -6.16 -2.67
N LEU A 77 1.75 -6.50 -3.10
CA LEU A 77 1.17 -5.98 -4.34
C LEU A 77 0.96 -4.48 -4.29
N LEU A 78 0.56 -3.91 -3.15
CA LEU A 78 0.43 -2.47 -2.96
C LEU A 78 1.78 -1.74 -3.10
N TYR A 79 2.86 -2.31 -2.55
CA TYR A 79 4.21 -1.73 -2.70
C TYR A 79 4.73 -1.90 -4.12
N ALA A 80 4.51 -3.07 -4.73
CA ALA A 80 4.88 -3.32 -6.11
C ALA A 80 4.09 -2.44 -7.09
N SER A 81 2.82 -2.11 -6.82
CA SER A 81 2.03 -1.26 -7.70
C SER A 81 2.50 0.19 -7.76
N PHE A 82 3.44 0.61 -6.90
CA PHE A 82 3.99 1.97 -6.91
C PHE A 82 4.65 2.35 -8.24
N GLY A 83 5.43 1.44 -8.85
CA GLY A 83 6.07 1.68 -10.15
C GLY A 83 5.04 1.89 -11.28
N PRO A 84 4.16 0.91 -11.54
CA PRO A 84 3.08 1.04 -12.53
C PRO A 84 2.16 2.26 -12.29
N ALA A 85 1.87 2.60 -11.03
CA ALA A 85 1.07 3.78 -10.72
C ALA A 85 1.81 5.08 -11.03
N SER A 86 3.12 5.13 -10.75
CA SER A 86 3.98 6.27 -11.13
C SER A 86 4.01 6.44 -12.66
N TRP A 87 4.13 5.33 -13.41
CA TRP A 87 4.04 5.36 -14.87
C TRP A 87 2.70 5.92 -15.35
N ALA A 88 1.58 5.43 -14.81
CA ALA A 88 0.25 5.89 -15.20
C ALA A 88 0.07 7.38 -14.91
N MET A 89 0.56 7.86 -13.76
CA MET A 89 0.56 9.28 -13.43
C MET A 89 1.42 10.10 -14.39
N ALA A 90 2.63 9.64 -14.71
CA ALA A 90 3.51 10.30 -15.67
C ALA A 90 2.89 10.36 -17.07
N ARG A 91 2.20 9.30 -17.50
CA ARG A 91 1.64 9.18 -18.84
C ARG A 91 0.34 9.94 -19.03
N PHE A 92 -0.56 9.91 -18.05
CA PHE A 92 -1.93 10.39 -18.21
C PHE A 92 -2.23 11.70 -17.47
N ASN A 93 -1.47 12.05 -16.43
CA ASN A 93 -1.71 13.25 -15.63
C ASN A 93 -0.74 14.39 -15.98
N THR A 94 -0.71 14.75 -17.27
CA THR A 94 0.14 15.82 -17.83
C THR A 94 -0.51 17.21 -17.65
N PRO A 95 0.20 18.34 -17.85
CA PRO A 95 -0.38 19.68 -17.68
C PRO A 95 -1.67 19.93 -18.47
N GLY A 96 -1.80 19.36 -19.68
CA GLY A 96 -2.99 19.50 -20.52
C GLY A 96 -4.14 18.56 -20.16
N SER A 97 -3.89 17.54 -19.34
CA SER A 97 -4.86 16.49 -18.99
C SER A 97 -4.94 16.24 -17.48
N LYS A 98 -4.59 17.25 -16.67
CA LYS A 98 -4.48 17.10 -15.22
C LYS A 98 -5.84 16.82 -14.61
N ILE A 99 -5.95 15.69 -13.91
CA ILE A 99 -7.15 15.28 -13.18
C ILE A 99 -6.86 15.44 -11.68
N PRO A 100 -7.42 16.46 -11.00
CA PRO A 100 -7.09 16.75 -9.60
C PRO A 100 -7.30 15.57 -8.65
N TRP A 101 -8.42 14.86 -8.76
CA TRP A 101 -8.72 13.72 -7.88
C TRP A 101 -7.77 12.53 -8.08
N ALA A 102 -7.23 12.34 -9.29
CA ALA A 102 -6.28 11.27 -9.57
C ALA A 102 -4.95 11.53 -8.86
N TYR A 103 -4.51 12.79 -8.85
CA TYR A 103 -3.36 13.24 -8.08
C TYR A 103 -3.55 13.02 -6.58
N GLU A 104 -4.71 13.41 -6.04
CA GLU A 104 -5.03 13.25 -4.62
C GLU A 104 -5.08 11.77 -4.22
N ALA A 105 -5.75 10.94 -4.99
CA ALA A 105 -5.82 9.49 -4.75
C ALA A 105 -4.43 8.85 -4.82
N TYR A 106 -3.63 9.20 -5.83
CA TYR A 106 -2.26 8.71 -5.94
C TYR A 106 -1.42 9.13 -4.74
N SER A 107 -1.47 10.41 -4.36
CA SER A 107 -0.70 10.95 -3.24
C SER A 107 -1.13 10.31 -1.92
N TYR A 108 -2.43 10.13 -1.72
CA TYR A 108 -2.97 9.47 -0.54
C TYR A 108 -2.40 8.06 -0.38
N VAL A 109 -2.41 7.27 -1.46
CA VAL A 109 -1.99 5.87 -1.42
C VAL A 109 -0.46 5.74 -1.34
N TYR A 110 0.26 6.49 -2.17
CA TYR A 110 1.67 6.21 -2.46
C TYR A 110 2.66 7.15 -1.78
N ARG A 111 2.23 8.29 -1.22
CA ARG A 111 3.12 9.14 -0.42
C ARG A 111 3.79 8.36 0.73
N PRO A 112 3.06 7.55 1.53
CA PRO A 112 3.69 6.78 2.61
C PRO A 112 4.68 5.72 2.10
N ILE A 113 4.42 5.14 0.92
CA ILE A 113 5.30 4.16 0.28
C ILE A 113 6.59 4.85 -0.20
N ALA A 114 6.46 6.01 -0.85
CA ALA A 114 7.60 6.82 -1.25
C ALA A 114 8.44 7.25 -0.03
N THR A 115 7.81 7.60 1.09
CA THR A 115 8.49 7.91 2.35
C THR A 115 9.35 6.73 2.83
N ASN A 116 8.79 5.51 2.84
CA ASN A 116 9.57 4.32 3.21
C ASN A 116 10.74 4.06 2.26
N LEU A 117 10.55 4.33 0.98
CA LEU A 117 11.54 4.19 -0.08
C LEU A 117 12.76 5.10 0.15
N ILE A 118 12.54 6.40 0.45
CA ILE A 118 13.63 7.37 0.64
C ILE A 118 14.39 7.18 1.94
N PHE A 119 13.71 6.77 3.01
CA PHE A 119 14.31 6.56 4.33
C PHE A 119 14.82 5.13 4.54
N SER A 120 14.70 4.27 3.53
CA SER A 120 15.30 2.93 3.54
C SER A 120 16.83 2.99 3.48
N PRO A 121 17.53 2.00 4.07
CA PRO A 121 18.97 1.84 3.91
C PRO A 121 19.41 1.83 2.44
N ALA A 122 20.61 2.35 2.15
CA ALA A 122 21.10 2.59 0.79
C ALA A 122 20.94 1.42 -0.21
N PRO A 123 21.18 0.13 0.15
CA PRO A 123 20.97 -0.98 -0.78
C PRO A 123 19.49 -1.14 -1.18
N ILE A 124 18.58 -1.03 -0.21
CA ILE A 124 17.14 -1.17 -0.41
C ILE A 124 16.60 0.02 -1.19
N ARG A 125 17.00 1.24 -0.79
CA ARG A 125 16.66 2.46 -1.51
C ARG A 125 17.09 2.40 -2.96
N SER A 126 18.34 2.03 -3.23
CA SER A 126 18.88 1.95 -4.59
C SER A 126 18.12 0.95 -5.45
N ALA A 127 17.83 -0.25 -4.92
CA ALA A 127 17.06 -1.27 -5.63
C ALA A 127 15.64 -0.80 -5.93
N SER A 128 15.00 -0.16 -4.95
CA SER A 128 13.62 0.30 -5.06
C SER A 128 13.49 1.50 -6.01
N ILE A 129 14.46 2.42 -5.99
CA ILE A 129 14.55 3.52 -6.97
C ILE A 129 14.74 2.98 -8.38
N ARG A 130 15.64 2.01 -8.58
CA ARG A 130 15.83 1.38 -9.90
C ARG A 130 14.54 0.71 -10.37
N TYR A 131 13.82 0.04 -9.47
CA TYR A 131 12.52 -0.54 -9.79
C TYR A 131 11.53 0.53 -10.25
N THR A 132 11.36 1.62 -9.51
CA THR A 132 10.43 2.69 -9.91
C THR A 132 10.86 3.40 -11.19
N ALA A 133 12.17 3.66 -11.36
CA ALA A 133 12.72 4.26 -12.56
C ALA A 133 12.52 3.38 -13.81
N TRP A 134 12.62 2.05 -13.68
CA TRP A 134 12.34 1.11 -14.77
C TRP A 134 10.91 1.21 -15.30
N TRP A 135 9.97 1.63 -14.47
CA TRP A 135 8.59 1.86 -14.89
C TRP A 135 8.37 3.19 -15.57
N MET A 136 9.29 4.14 -15.59
CA MET A 136 9.02 5.46 -16.18
C MET A 136 8.83 5.37 -17.70
N PRO A 137 7.87 6.12 -18.29
CA PRO A 137 7.68 6.12 -19.74
C PRO A 137 8.89 6.76 -20.44
N ASP A 138 9.09 6.44 -21.72
CA ASP A 138 10.15 7.06 -22.53
C ASP A 138 10.04 8.60 -22.49
N GLY A 139 11.18 9.25 -22.27
CA GLY A 139 11.25 10.71 -22.13
C GLY A 139 10.87 11.24 -20.75
N ALA A 140 10.55 10.39 -19.77
CA ALA A 140 10.44 10.78 -18.38
C ALA A 140 11.77 10.58 -17.65
N GLU A 141 12.20 11.59 -16.89
CA GLU A 141 13.40 11.54 -16.06
C GLU A 141 13.00 11.30 -14.61
N PHE A 142 13.44 10.19 -14.02
CA PHE A 142 13.21 9.92 -12.60
C PHE A 142 14.21 10.69 -11.73
N HIS A 143 13.74 11.31 -10.65
CA HIS A 143 14.58 12.10 -9.74
C HIS A 143 14.59 11.51 -8.34
N ASP A 144 15.80 11.37 -7.79
CA ASP A 144 16.07 11.14 -6.37
C ASP A 144 16.87 12.32 -5.81
N TRP A 145 16.27 13.10 -4.91
CA TRP A 145 16.89 14.29 -4.31
C TRP A 145 17.47 14.05 -2.92
N GLY A 146 17.69 12.80 -2.50
CA GLY A 146 18.18 12.52 -1.14
C GLY A 146 17.02 12.47 -0.12
N ILE A 147 16.20 13.51 -0.11
CA ILE A 147 15.04 13.69 0.79
C ILE A 147 13.70 13.78 0.04
N GLY A 148 13.71 13.49 -1.26
CA GLY A 148 12.53 13.55 -2.10
C GLY A 148 12.63 12.63 -3.30
N LEU A 149 11.48 12.38 -3.92
CA LEU A 149 11.33 11.49 -5.06
C LEU A 149 10.28 12.05 -6.02
N GLY A 150 10.57 12.00 -7.31
CA GLY A 150 9.71 12.54 -8.34
C GLY A 150 10.14 12.13 -9.74
N TRP A 151 9.52 12.73 -10.74
CA TRP A 151 9.90 12.56 -12.13
C TRP A 151 9.55 13.80 -12.94
N SER A 152 10.30 14.05 -14.00
CA SER A 152 9.98 15.08 -14.98
C SER A 152 9.51 14.45 -16.28
N VAL A 153 8.48 15.03 -16.87
CA VAL A 153 8.06 14.82 -18.26
C VAL A 153 8.20 16.15 -19.01
N PRO A 154 8.25 16.18 -20.36
CA PRO A 154 8.41 17.43 -21.09
C PRO A 154 7.42 18.52 -20.63
N GLY A 155 7.95 19.63 -20.12
CA GLY A 155 7.18 20.78 -19.63
C GLY A 155 6.61 20.67 -18.21
N TRP A 156 6.91 19.60 -17.44
CA TRP A 156 6.38 19.43 -16.09
C TRP A 156 7.23 18.51 -15.20
N THR A 157 7.48 18.93 -13.97
CA THR A 157 8.08 18.09 -12.92
C THR A 157 7.05 17.73 -11.87
N TYR A 158 6.91 16.42 -11.64
CA TYR A 158 6.09 15.84 -10.60
C TYR A 158 6.94 15.48 -9.39
N THR A 159 6.47 15.85 -8.21
CA THR A 159 7.10 15.52 -6.92
C THR A 159 6.14 14.63 -6.13
N VAL A 160 6.53 13.39 -5.85
CA VAL A 160 5.76 12.48 -4.98
C VAL A 160 5.90 12.90 -3.52
N ILE A 161 7.14 13.18 -3.12
CA ILE A 161 7.51 13.71 -1.81
C ILE A 161 8.76 14.59 -1.95
N HIS A 162 8.82 15.64 -1.16
CA HIS A 162 10.01 16.46 -0.97
C HIS A 162 9.92 17.07 0.43
N TYR A 163 10.96 16.85 1.23
CA TYR A 163 11.12 17.41 2.57
C TYR A 163 12.07 18.59 2.56
#